data_AF-A0A0F5VEH9-F1
#
_entry.id   AF-A0A0F5VEH9-F1
#
_cell.length_a   1.000
_cell.length_b   1.000
_cell.length_c   1.000
_cell.angle_alpha   90.00
_cell.angle_beta   90.00
_cell.angle_gamma   90.00
#
_symmetry.space_group_name_H-M   'P 1'
#
loop_
_entity.id
_entity.type
_entity.pdbx_description
1 polymer ?
#
loop_
_entity_poly.entity_id
_entity_poly.type
_entity_poly.pdbx_seq_one_letter_code
_entity_poly.pdbx_strand_id
1 'polypeptide(L)' 'MLDILSVFNAAFSLYEDRELAQELLNTPLPALNNKKPSELLDTFTGRRMVKETLNKMAWGEFS' A
#
# COMPACT_ATOMS: atom_id res chain seq x y z
N MET A 1 4.27 -12.76 -9.08
CA MET A 1 3.00 -12.95 -8.32
C MET A 1 3.18 -12.80 -6.80
N LEU A 2 4.26 -13.31 -6.19
CA LEU A 2 4.47 -13.23 -4.73
C LEU A 2 4.50 -11.78 -4.18
N ASP A 3 5.04 -10.83 -4.96
CA ASP A 3 5.16 -9.43 -4.53
C ASP A 3 3.82 -8.74 -4.29
N ILE A 4 2.82 -9.01 -5.14
CA ILE A 4 1.48 -8.38 -5.06
C ILE A 4 0.79 -8.82 -3.77
N LEU A 5 0.81 -10.12 -3.46
CA LEU A 5 0.27 -10.65 -2.21
C LEU A 5 0.92 -10.00 -0.98
N SER A 6 2.23 -9.71 -1.06
CA SER A 6 2.92 -9.04 0.05
C SER A 6 2.47 -7.59 0.27
N VAL A 7 1.99 -6.91 -0.77
CA VAL A 7 1.39 -5.57 -0.67
C VAL A 7 0.01 -5.65 -0.01
N PHE A 8 -0.81 -6.61 -0.43
CA PHE A 8 -2.12 -6.84 0.19
C PHE A 8 -2.00 -7.19 1.67
N ASN A 9 -1.02 -8.03 2.04
CA ASN A 9 -0.76 -8.34 3.44
C ASN A 9 -0.35 -7.09 4.23
N ALA A 10 0.51 -6.22 3.67
CA ALA A 10 0.90 -4.99 4.34
C ALA A 10 -0.29 -4.03 4.54
N ALA A 11 -1.18 -3.92 3.56
CA ALA A 11 -2.40 -3.11 3.69
C ALA A 11 -3.36 -3.72 4.73
N PHE A 12 -3.51 -5.05 4.75
CA PHE A 12 -4.34 -5.75 5.72
C PHE A 12 -3.80 -5.59 7.15
N SER A 13 -2.48 -5.64 7.36
CA SER A 13 -1.88 -5.46 8.68
C SER A 13 -2.11 -4.09 9.33
N LEU A 14 -2.56 -3.07 8.57
CA LEU A 14 -2.88 -1.76 9.13
C LEU A 14 -4.24 -1.72 9.83
N TYR A 15 -5.21 -2.47 9.31
CA TYR A 15 -6.61 -2.36 9.72
C TYR A 15 -7.23 -3.69 10.17
N GLU A 16 -6.57 -4.82 9.89
CA GLU A 16 -7.07 -6.20 10.07
C GLU A 16 -8.45 -6.42 9.43
N ASP A 17 -8.81 -5.55 8.49
CA ASP A 17 -10.09 -5.54 7.79
C ASP A 17 -9.85 -5.49 6.28
N ARG A 18 -10.56 -6.37 5.57
CA ARG A 18 -10.38 -6.54 4.13
C ARG A 18 -10.95 -5.36 3.33
N GLU A 19 -12.08 -4.82 3.75
CA GLU A 19 -12.74 -3.71 3.05
C GLU A 19 -11.90 -2.45 3.19
N LEU A 20 -11.41 -2.16 4.40
CA LEU A 20 -10.51 -1.03 4.65
C LEU A 20 -9.17 -1.18 3.92
N ALA A 21 -8.60 -2.38 3.87
CA ALA A 21 -7.38 -2.63 3.10
C ALA A 21 -7.61 -2.40 1.59
N GLN A 22 -8.78 -2.82 1.08
CA GLN A 22 -9.14 -2.60 -0.32
C GLN A 22 -9.41 -1.12 -0.61
N GLU A 23 -10.06 -0.40 0.31
CA GLU A 23 -10.28 1.04 0.21
C GLU A 23 -8.96 1.79 0.20
N LEU A 24 -8.05 1.47 1.13
CA LEU A 24 -6.72 2.06 1.20
C LEU A 24 -5.97 1.91 -0.12
N LEU A 25 -5.97 0.70 -0.69
CA LEU A 25 -5.29 0.42 -1.96
C LEU A 25 -5.90 1.18 -3.16
N ASN A 26 -7.13 1.68 -3.03
CA ASN A 26 -7.84 2.46 -4.05
C ASN A 26 -7.97 3.95 -3.70
N THR A 27 -7.37 4.38 -2.60
CA THR A 27 -7.39 5.77 -2.14
C THR A 27 -6.08 6.48 -2.54
N PRO A 28 -6.14 7.68 -3.12
CA PRO A 28 -4.95 8.49 -3.36
C PRO A 28 -4.16 8.75 -2.08
N LEU A 29 -2.88 8.37 -2.06
CA LEU A 29 -2.00 8.62 -0.91
C LEU A 29 -1.05 9.78 -1.22
N PRO A 30 -0.95 10.81 -0.35
CA PRO A 30 -0.01 11.92 -0.55
C PRO A 30 1.45 11.45 -0.71
N ALA A 31 1.86 10.45 0.07
CA ALA A 31 3.19 9.84 0.00
C ALA A 31 3.49 9.13 -1.33
N LEU A 32 2.48 8.85 -2.15
CA LEU A 32 2.59 8.26 -3.49
C LEU A 32 2.32 9.29 -4.60
N ASN A 33 2.59 10.58 -4.33
CA ASN A 33 2.29 11.70 -5.25
C ASN A 33 0.79 11.75 -5.63
N ASN A 34 -0.10 11.52 -4.65
CA ASN A 34 -1.56 11.45 -4.85
C ASN A 34 -2.00 10.38 -5.86
N LYS A 35 -1.20 9.34 -6.09
CA LYS A 35 -1.62 8.16 -6.85
C LYS A 35 -2.22 7.12 -5.91
N LYS A 36 -3.09 6.27 -6.48
CA LYS A 36 -3.61 5.11 -5.76
C LYS A 36 -2.55 4.02 -5.71
N PRO A 37 -2.39 3.30 -4.59
CA PRO A 37 -1.52 2.13 -4.54
C PRO A 37 -1.77 1.13 -5.68
N SER A 38 -3.04 0.89 -6.03
CA SER A 38 -3.43 -0.03 -7.11
C SER A 38 -2.88 0.34 -8.48
N GLU A 39 -2.70 1.64 -8.77
CA GLU A 39 -2.15 2.14 -10.05
C GLU A 39 -0.64 1.87 -10.19
N LEU A 40 0.05 1.51 -9.11
CA LEU A 40 1.50 1.29 -9.09
C LEU A 40 1.88 -0.18 -9.10
N LEU A 41 0.93 -1.10 -8.92
CA LEU A 41 1.22 -2.53 -8.71
C LEU A 41 1.69 -3.28 -9.97
N ASP A 42 1.50 -2.70 -11.15
CA ASP A 42 1.91 -3.31 -12.44
C ASP A 42 3.43 -3.43 -12.57
N THR A 43 4.17 -2.55 -11.90
CA THR A 43 5.64 -2.55 -11.93
C THR A 43 6.23 -3.09 -10.64
N PHE A 44 7.40 -3.72 -10.74
CA PHE A 44 8.14 -4.16 -9.54
C PHE A 44 8.47 -2.99 -8.62
N THR A 45 8.96 -1.88 -9.19
CA THR A 45 9.31 -0.66 -8.45
C THR A 45 8.09 -0.06 -7.74
N GLY A 46 6.94 -0.01 -8.41
CA GLY A 46 5.73 0.54 -7.81
C GLY A 46 5.21 -0.32 -6.65
N ARG A 47 5.27 -1.67 -6.76
CA ARG A 47 4.94 -2.55 -5.62
C ARG A 47 5.86 -2.33 -4.42
N ARG A 48 7.16 -2.17 -4.65
CA ARG A 48 8.13 -1.88 -3.58
C ARG A 48 7.82 -0.55 -2.90
N MET A 49 7.58 0.50 -3.68
CA MET A 49 7.24 1.83 -3.18
C MET A 49 5.97 1.80 -2.32
N VAL A 50 4.90 1.17 -2.83
CA VAL A 50 3.64 1.02 -2.07
C VAL A 50 3.89 0.28 -0.75
N LYS A 51 4.62 -0.83 -0.77
CA LYS A 51 4.90 -1.61 0.43
C LYS A 51 5.69 -0.81 1.47
N GLU A 52 6.70 -0.05 1.04
CA GLU A 52 7.47 0.83 1.91
C GLU A 52 6.59 1.91 2.54
N THR A 53 5.69 2.54 1.76
CA THR A 53 4.70 3.50 2.29
C THR A 53 3.77 2.87 3.32
N LEU A 54 3.21 1.69 3.03
CA LEU A 54 2.30 0.99 3.96
C LEU A 54 3.01 0.61 5.26
N ASN A 55 4.26 0.14 5.18
CA ASN A 55 5.06 -0.15 6.36
C ASN A 55 5.27 1.11 7.20
N LYS A 56 5.65 2.24 6.59
CA LYS A 56 5.82 3.52 7.30
C LYS A 56 4.54 3.95 8.02
N MET A 57 3.39 3.80 7.37
CA MET A 57 2.08 4.05 8.00
C MET A 57 1.85 3.18 9.24
N ALA A 58 2.25 1.89 9.20
CA ALA A 58 2.08 0.97 10.32
C ALA A 58 2.91 1.34 11.55
N TRP A 59 4.07 1.97 11.34
CA TRP A 59 4.96 2.46 12.40
C TRP A 59 4.66 3.91 12.81
N GLY A 60 3.68 4.57 12.21
CA GLY A 60 3.37 5.99 12.45
C GLY A 60 4.44 6.95 11.92
N GLU A 61 5.27 6.50 10.97
CA GLU A 61 6.28 7.33 10.33
C GLU A 61 5.65 8.07 9.14
N PHE A 62 5.34 9.35 9.34
CA PHE A 62 4.88 10.24 8.27
C PHE A 62 6.07 11.06 7.77
N SER A 63 6.70 10.63 6.68
CA SER A 63 7.74 11.41 5.97
C SER A 63 7.13 12.13 4.77
#